data_AF-A0A3S3MPA9-F1
#
_entry.id   AF-A0A3S3MPA9-F1
#
_cell.length_a   1.000
_cell.length_b   1.000
_cell.length_c   1.000
_cell.angle_alpha   90.00
_cell.angle_beta   90.00
_cell.angle_gamma   90.00
#
_symmetry.space_group_name_H-M   'P 1'
#
loop_
_entity.id
_entity.type
_entity.pdbx_description
1 polymer ?
#
loop_
_entity_poly.entity_id
_entity_poly.type
_entity_poly.pdbx_seq_one_letter_code
_entity_poly.pdbx_strand_id
1 'polypeptide(L)' 'MVLLQPDPFLSELTSMYERCQEKGSVWVTLKRSSLKSKAQKNKLESKGGGVEYRCLVRATDGKKTISTSVCFLLFLYF' A
#
# COMPACT_ATOMS: atom_id res chain seq x y z
N MET A 1 -8.59 6.14 -5.15
CA MET A 1 -7.57 5.21 -4.63
C MET A 1 -8.13 4.59 -3.35
N VAL A 2 -8.19 3.26 -3.27
CA VAL A 2 -8.80 2.54 -2.12
C VAL A 2 -7.71 1.88 -1.29
N LEU A 3 -7.78 2.00 0.04
CA LEU A 3 -6.92 1.27 0.96
C LEU A 3 -7.63 -0.02 1.39
N LEU A 4 -7.08 -1.16 1.00
CA LEU A 4 -7.60 -2.50 1.26
C LEU A 4 -6.74 -3.21 2.30
N GLN A 5 -7.34 -4.20 2.96
CA GLN A 5 -6.59 -5.20 3.72
C GLN A 5 -5.74 -6.07 2.77
N PRO A 6 -4.75 -6.82 3.28
CA PRO A 6 -3.89 -7.66 2.44
C PRO A 6 -4.65 -8.66 1.56
N ASP A 7 -5.60 -9.43 2.13
CA ASP A 7 -6.30 -10.46 1.34
C ASP A 7 -7.17 -9.88 0.21
N PRO A 8 -8.04 -8.88 0.44
CA PRO A 8 -8.80 -8.27 -0.65
C PRO A 8 -7.92 -7.54 -1.66
N PHE A 9 -6.75 -7.05 -1.25
CA PHE A 9 -5.78 -6.44 -2.17
C PHE A 9 -5.24 -7.48 -3.16
N LEU A 10 -4.91 -8.70 -2.69
CA LEU A 10 -4.45 -9.77 -3.57
C LEU A 10 -5.52 -10.20 -4.56
N SER A 11 -6.77 -10.39 -4.11
CA SER A 11 -7.87 -10.73 -5.02
C SER A 11 -8.08 -9.67 -6.10
N GLU A 12 -8.08 -8.39 -5.73
CA GLU A 12 -8.24 -7.31 -6.70
C GLU A 12 -7.02 -7.11 -7.60
N LEU A 13 -5.82 -7.39 -7.10
CA LEU A 13 -4.61 -7.38 -7.90
C LEU A 13 -4.67 -8.47 -8.98
N THR A 14 -5.08 -9.69 -8.62
CA THR A 14 -5.29 -10.79 -9.57
C THR A 14 -6.31 -10.40 -10.63
N SER A 15 -7.49 -9.91 -10.23
CA SER A 15 -8.50 -9.45 -11.18
C SER A 15 -8.01 -8.30 -12.08
N MET A 16 -7.07 -7.47 -11.60
CA MET A 16 -6.46 -6.41 -12.41
C MET A 16 -5.53 -7.00 -13.49
N TYR A 17 -4.72 -8.00 -13.15
CA TYR A 17 -3.88 -8.71 -14.12
C TYR A 17 -4.70 -9.48 -15.15
N GLU A 18 -5.78 -10.16 -14.74
CA GLU A 18 -6.69 -10.86 -15.65
C GLU A 18 -7.32 -9.91 -16.68
N ARG A 19 -7.77 -8.72 -16.26
CA ARG A 19 -8.35 -7.72 -17.17
C ARG A 19 -7.33 -7.10 -18.12
N CYS A 20 -6.06 -7.01 -17.72
CA CYS A 20 -4.98 -6.41 -18.51
C CYS A 20 -4.14 -7.44 -19.27
N GLN A 21 -4.56 -8.71 -19.31
CA GLN A 21 -3.78 -9.80 -19.88
C GLN A 21 -3.50 -9.63 -21.39
N GLU A 22 -4.49 -9.20 -22.17
CA GLU A 22 -4.33 -9.01 -23.62
C GLU A 22 -3.80 -7.62 -23.98
N LYS A 23 -4.28 -6.59 -23.28
CA LYS A 23 -3.91 -5.19 -23.50
C LYS A 23 -3.90 -4.42 -22.19
N GLY A 24 -2.83 -3.67 -21.98
CA GLY A 24 -2.69 -2.76 -20.84
C GLY A 24 -1.37 -2.95 -20.12
N SER A 25 -1.22 -2.25 -19.01
CA SER A 25 -0.07 -2.39 -18.13
C SER A 25 -0.55 -2.17 -16.70
N VAL A 26 -0.02 -2.97 -15.79
CA VAL A 26 -0.29 -2.83 -14.35
C VAL A 26 0.96 -2.27 -13.69
N TRP A 27 0.84 -1.08 -13.12
CA TRP A 27 1.91 -0.44 -12.37
C TRP A 27 1.77 -0.78 -10.89
N VAL A 28 2.78 -1.46 -10.35
CA VAL A 28 2.89 -1.73 -8.91
C VAL A 28 4.05 -0.91 -8.36
N THR A 29 3.79 -0.19 -7.27
CA THR A 29 4.80 0.62 -6.57
C THR A 29 4.84 0.25 -5.10
N LEU A 30 6.05 0.11 -4.56
CA LEU A 30 6.29 -0.15 -3.15
C LEU A 30 7.05 1.04 -2.58
N LYS A 31 6.51 1.64 -1.52
CA LYS A 31 7.11 2.82 -0.89
C LYS A 31 7.12 2.69 0.63
N ARG A 32 8.28 2.92 1.25
CA ARG A 32 8.38 3.07 2.70
C ARG A 32 7.58 4.29 3.14
N SER A 33 6.57 4.08 3.99
CA SER A 33 5.64 5.12 4.42
C SER A 33 5.35 5.00 5.91
N SER A 34 5.29 6.14 6.60
CA SER A 34 4.79 6.22 7.97
C SER A 34 3.26 6.23 8.03
N LEU A 35 2.56 6.29 6.88
CA LEU A 35 1.12 6.57 6.72
C LEU A 35 0.61 7.89 7.36
N LYS A 36 1.45 8.57 8.13
CA LYS A 36 1.20 9.88 8.73
C LYS A 36 1.48 11.02 7.74
N SER A 37 0.65 12.05 7.78
CA SER A 37 0.92 13.32 7.09
C SER A 37 2.12 14.05 7.72
N LYS A 38 2.66 15.07 7.04
CA LYS A 38 3.75 15.90 7.59
C LYS A 38 3.37 16.52 8.94
N ALA A 39 2.15 17.05 9.05
CA ALA A 39 1.65 17.62 10.30
C ALA A 39 1.58 16.59 11.45
N GLN A 40 1.16 15.36 11.14
CA GLN A 40 1.11 14.27 12.12
C GLN A 40 2.50 13.79 12.53
N LYS A 41 3.48 13.80 11.62
CA LYS A 41 4.89 13.51 11.94
C LYS A 41 5.47 14.53 12.91
N ASN A 42 5.35 15.81 12.60
CA ASN A 42 5.89 16.88 13.45
C ASN A 42 5.29 16.83 14.87
N LYS A 43 4.00 16.50 14.98
CA LYS A 43 3.33 16.33 16.28
C LYS A 43 3.83 15.10 17.05
N LEU A 44 4.22 14.03 16.36
CA LEU A 44 4.75 12.81 16.97
C LEU A 44 6.20 13.00 17.43
N GLU A 45 7.02 13.66 16.60
CA GLU A 45 8.41 14.01 16.93
C GLU A 45 8.47 14.98 18.11
N SER A 46 7.60 16.00 18.14
CA SER A 46 7.48 16.91 19.29
C SER A 46 7.08 16.20 20.60
N LYS A 47 6.48 15.00 20.52
CA LYS A 47 6.08 14.19 21.67
C LYS A 47 7.05 13.06 21.98
N GLY A 48 8.21 12.99 21.32
CA GLY A 48 9.20 11.92 21.49
C GLY A 48 8.71 10.54 21.02
N GLY A 49 7.63 10.48 20.25
CA GLY A 49 7.07 9.22 19.77
C GLY A 49 7.83 8.68 18.56
N GLY A 50 8.20 7.41 18.58
CA GLY A 50 8.80 6.72 17.44
C GLY A 50 7.82 6.61 16.26
N VAL A 51 8.32 6.84 15.04
CA VAL A 51 7.54 6.66 13.81
C VAL A 51 7.58 5.19 13.40
N GLU A 52 6.44 4.50 13.50
CA GLU A 52 6.29 3.17 12.93
C GLU A 52 6.29 3.28 11.39
N TYR A 53 7.31 2.72 10.75
CA TYR A 53 7.40 2.66 9.30
C TYR A 53 6.74 1.39 8.79
N ARG A 54 5.92 1.53 7.75
CA ARG A 54 5.25 0.44 7.05
C ARG A 54 5.59 0.49 5.56
N CYS A 55 5.35 -0.61 4.86
CA CYS A 55 5.43 -0.65 3.41
C CYS A 55 4.05 -0.33 2.83
N LEU A 56 3.95 0.72 2.01
CA LEU A 56 2.74 1.03 1.26
C LEU A 56 2.90 0.47 -0.15
N VAL A 57 2.07 -0.50 -0.50
CA VAL A 57 1.98 -1.07 -1.85
C VAL A 57 0.81 -0.42 -2.56
N ARG A 58 1.01 -0.01 -3.81
CA ARG A 58 -0.05 0.53 -4.68
C ARG A 58 -0.02 -0.16 -6.02
N ALA A 59 -1.18 -0.52 -6.54
CA ALA A 59 -1.33 -1.10 -7.87
C ALA A 59 -2.36 -0.31 -8.67
N THR A 60 -2.10 -0.09 -9.96
CA THR A 60 -3.03 0.56 -10.87
C THR A 60 -2.88 0.08 -12.31
N ASP A 61 -4.00 -0.05 -13.01
CA ASP A 61 -4.10 -0.33 -14.45
C ASP A 61 -4.36 0.96 -15.27
N GLY A 62 -4.15 2.13 -14.66
CA GLY A 62 -4.48 3.45 -15.24
C GLY A 62 -5.95 3.85 -15.09
N LYS A 63 -6.85 2.93 -14.69
CA LYS A 63 -8.27 3.21 -14.45
C LYS A 63 -8.61 3.11 -12.96
N LYS A 64 -8.27 1.99 -12.34
CA LYS A 64 -8.49 1.68 -10.93
C LYS A 64 -7.16 1.73 -10.20
N THR A 65 -7.15 2.31 -8.99
CA THR A 65 -5.97 2.32 -8.11
C THR A 65 -6.33 1.74 -6.76
N ILE A 66 -5.67 0.64 -6.41
CA ILE A 66 -5.79 -0.05 -5.11
C ILE A 66 -4.48 0.08 -4.35
N SER A 67 -4.55 -0.03 -3.03
CA SER A 67 -3.37 0.02 -2.16
C SER A 67 -3.57 -0.80 -0.90
N THR A 68 -2.47 -1.27 -0.34
CA THR A 68 -2.45 -1.94 0.96
C THR A 68 -1.22 -1.50 1.75
N SER A 69 -1.33 -1.46 3.07
CA SER A 69 -0.19 -1.22 3.95
C SER A 69 0.21 -2.51 4.64
N VAL A 70 1.45 -2.94 4.42
CA VAL A 70 2.01 -4.12 5.06
C VAL A 70 2.91 -3.68 6.20
N CYS A 71 2.64 -4.20 7.41
CA CYS A 71 3.51 -4.02 8.56
C CYS A 71 4.53 -5.15 8.62
N PHE A 72 5.70 -4.89 9.20
CA PHE A 72 6.81 -5.84 9.27
C PHE A 72 6.45 -7.15 9.99
N LEU A 73 5.56 -7.07 10.99
CA LEU A 73 5.07 -8.26 11.70
C LEU A 73 4.27 -9.21 10.78
N LEU A 74 3.61 -8.69 9.75
CA LEU A 74 2.80 -9.50 8.83
C LEU A 74 3.65 -10.27 7.80
N PHE A 75 4.90 -9.82 7.55
CA PHE A 75 5.86 -10.50 6.68
C PHE A 75 6.46 -11.77 7.31
N LEU A 76 6.40 -11.92 8.63
CA LEU A 76 6.93 -13.09 9.35
C LEU A 76 5.92 -14.24 9.47
N TYR A 77 4.66 -13.99 9.10
CA TYR A 77 3.54 -14.93 9.19
C TYR A 77 3.07 -15.46 7.82
N PHE A 78 3.77 -15.12 6.74
CA PHE A 78 3.57 -15.65 5.39
C PHE A 78 4.84 -16.37 4.95
#